data_AF-A0A0F9RH81-F1
#
_entry.id   AF-A0A0F9RH81-F1
#
_cell.length_a   1.000
_cell.length_b   1.000
_cell.length_c   1.000
_cell.angle_alpha   90.00
_cell.angle_beta   90.00
_cell.angle_gamma   90.00
#
_symmetry.space_group_name_H-M   'P 1'
#
loop_
_entity.id
_entity.type
_entity.pdbx_description
1 polymer ?
#
loop_
_entity_poly.entity_id
_entity_poly.type
_entity_poly.pdbx_seq_one_letter_code
_entity_poly.pdbx_strand_id
1 'polypeptide(L)'
;AGIFGFIMQYIIHLSTNPITAWIYPLLAFYTLRKYLPKKDKKAEERKIAEAEEKKEERARFRTSSFFAQKIEEYRDKSKYGDALKLLYRRLERKLNSQLQGEKITTQNVVELVVAKDPSTTKLRIRRLTRFMDKIISIKEGKYKVRTEEDFEDLFYEMGWTIENL
;
A
#
# COMPACT_ATOMS: atom_id res chain seq x y z
N ALA A 1 -4.94 44.11 27.94
CA ALA A 1 -5.79 43.72 29.08
C ALA A 1 -6.85 44.80 29.37
N GLY A 2 -7.78 45.09 28.45
CA GLY A 2 -8.63 46.30 28.53
C GLY A 2 -10.13 46.06 28.80
N ILE A 3 -10.72 45.00 28.24
CA ILE A 3 -12.19 44.81 28.29
C ILE A 3 -12.59 43.80 29.38
N PHE A 4 -11.80 42.74 29.57
CA PHE A 4 -12.07 41.71 30.58
C PHE A 4 -11.91 42.24 32.02
N GLY A 5 -10.92 43.09 32.27
CA GLY A 5 -10.71 43.72 33.58
C GLY A 5 -11.84 44.68 33.96
N PHE A 6 -12.34 45.45 33.00
CA PHE A 6 -13.45 46.39 33.21
C PHE A 6 -14.77 45.66 33.52
N ILE A 7 -15.04 44.56 32.80
CA ILE A 7 -16.20 43.70 33.05
C ILE A 7 -16.08 43.04 34.43
N MET A 8 -14.91 42.52 34.80
CA MET A 8 -14.68 41.92 36.12
C MET A 8 -14.85 42.93 37.27
N GLN A 9 -14.40 44.17 37.11
CA GLN A 9 -14.56 45.20 38.13
C GLN A 9 -16.04 45.57 38.33
N TYR A 10 -16.80 45.68 37.24
CA TYR A 10 -18.25 45.95 37.28
C TYR A 10 -19.02 44.81 37.96
N ILE A 11 -18.63 43.57 37.65
CA ILE A 11 -19.15 42.33 38.22
C ILE A 11 -18.92 42.26 39.74
N ILE A 12 -17.72 42.61 40.21
CA ILE A 12 -17.38 42.63 41.63
C ILE A 12 -18.24 43.67 42.37
N HIS A 13 -18.32 44.90 41.85
CA HIS A 13 -19.13 45.97 42.47
C HIS A 13 -20.64 45.65 42.53
N LEU A 14 -21.20 44.93 41.54
CA LEU A 14 -22.60 44.53 41.54
C LEU A 14 -22.90 43.37 42.52
N SER A 15 -21.92 42.49 42.75
CA SER A 15 -22.04 41.35 43.66
C SER A 15 -22.05 41.75 45.14
N THR A 16 -21.53 42.93 45.46
CA THR A 16 -21.47 43.49 46.82
C THR A 16 -22.77 44.18 47.26
N ASN A 17 -23.74 44.37 46.35
CA ASN A 17 -25.03 44.95 46.67
C ASN A 17 -26.04 43.83 47.02
N PRO A 18 -26.60 43.78 48.25
CA PRO A 18 -27.41 42.67 48.75
C PRO A 18 -28.64 42.33 47.90
N ILE A 19 -29.17 43.30 47.16
CA ILE A 19 -30.39 43.15 46.35
C ILE A 19 -30.08 42.44 45.02
N THR A 20 -28.92 42.71 44.41
CA THR A 20 -28.55 42.17 43.10
C THR A 20 -27.74 40.88 43.17
N ALA A 21 -27.24 40.53 44.36
CA ALA A 21 -26.44 39.32 44.60
C ALA A 21 -27.17 38.01 44.23
N TRP A 22 -28.52 37.98 44.30
CA TRP A 22 -29.28 36.76 44.02
C TRP A 22 -29.43 36.44 42.52
N ILE A 23 -29.49 37.46 41.66
CA ILE A 23 -29.61 37.30 40.20
C ILE A 23 -28.23 37.10 39.54
N TYR A 24 -27.18 37.46 40.26
CA TYR A 24 -25.80 37.44 39.79
C TYR A 24 -25.29 36.06 39.29
N PRO A 25 -25.54 34.93 39.97
CA PRO A 25 -25.07 33.62 39.49
C PRO A 25 -25.62 33.26 38.11
N LEU A 26 -26.85 33.67 37.81
CA LEU A 26 -27.50 33.45 36.51
C LEU A 26 -26.86 34.31 35.41
N LEU A 27 -26.62 35.59 35.67
CA LEU A 27 -25.98 36.49 34.72
C LEU A 27 -24.51 36.11 34.47
N ALA A 28 -23.78 35.76 35.52
CA ALA A 28 -22.41 35.27 35.42
C ALA A 28 -22.33 33.99 34.58
N PHE A 29 -23.23 33.03 34.81
CA PHE A 29 -23.31 31.81 34.01
C PHE A 29 -23.60 32.10 32.52
N TYR A 30 -24.57 32.98 32.25
CA TYR A 30 -24.97 33.31 30.88
C TYR A 30 -23.88 34.05 30.09
N THR A 31 -23.20 35.00 30.75
CA THR A 31 -22.11 35.78 30.15
C THR A 31 -20.85 34.94 29.96
N LEU A 32 -20.43 34.17 30.96
CA LEU A 32 -19.24 33.31 30.87
C LEU A 32 -19.40 32.20 29.84
N ARG A 33 -20.62 31.66 29.64
CA ARG A 33 -20.89 30.64 28.61
C ARG A 33 -20.53 31.10 27.19
N LYS A 34 -20.59 32.40 26.89
CA LYS A 34 -20.22 32.97 25.58
C LYS A 34 -18.70 32.97 25.35
N TYR A 35 -17.91 33.01 26.42
CA TYR A 35 -16.44 33.11 26.36
C TYR A 35 -15.73 31.80 26.75
N LEU A 36 -16.45 30.83 27.32
CA LEU A 36 -15.92 29.49 27.59
C LEU A 36 -15.78 28.71 26.27
N PRO A 37 -14.62 28.08 25.99
CA PRO A 37 -14.41 27.30 24.78
C PRO A 37 -15.42 26.15 24.71
N LYS A 38 -16.21 26.13 23.63
CA LYS A 38 -17.21 25.08 23.38
C LYS A 38 -16.51 23.71 23.37
N LYS A 39 -16.88 22.82 24.28
CA LYS A 39 -16.31 21.47 24.44
C LYS A 39 -16.34 20.65 23.14
N ASP A 40 -17.26 20.96 22.23
CA ASP A 40 -17.47 20.26 20.97
C ASP A 40 -16.31 20.39 19.97
N LYS A 41 -15.61 21.55 19.94
CA LYS A 41 -14.50 21.77 18.99
C LYS A 41 -13.31 20.82 19.22
N LYS A 42 -12.98 20.56 20.49
CA LYS A 42 -11.91 19.62 20.86
C LYS A 42 -12.26 18.17 20.53
N ALA A 43 -13.54 17.81 20.56
CA ALA A 43 -13.99 16.46 20.21
C ALA A 43 -13.99 16.25 18.69
N GLU A 44 -14.31 17.29 17.94
CA GLU A 44 -14.32 17.26 16.47
C GLU A 44 -12.91 17.22 15.88
N GLU A 45 -11.98 18.02 16.43
CA GLU A 45 -10.54 17.97 16.07
C GLU A 45 -9.91 16.60 16.35
N ARG A 46 -10.26 15.96 17.48
CA ARG A 46 -9.80 14.60 17.80
C ARG A 46 -10.31 13.55 16.83
N LYS A 47 -11.59 13.64 16.41
CA LYS A 47 -12.16 12.72 15.42
C LYS A 47 -11.51 12.88 14.04
N ILE A 48 -11.16 14.10 13.65
CA ILE A 48 -10.46 14.37 12.39
C ILE A 48 -9.04 13.80 12.45
N ALA A 49 -8.31 14.03 13.55
CA ALA A 49 -6.97 13.47 13.76
C ALA A 49 -6.97 11.93 13.77
N GLU A 50 -7.90 11.29 14.49
CA GLU A 50 -8.07 9.82 14.47
C GLU A 50 -8.41 9.27 13.08
N ALA A 51 -9.19 10.03 12.29
CA ALA A 51 -9.54 9.64 10.92
C ALA A 51 -8.35 9.77 9.95
N GLU A 52 -7.49 10.77 10.14
CA GLU A 52 -6.23 10.94 9.39
C GLU A 52 -5.20 9.88 9.79
N GLU A 53 -5.00 9.60 11.08
CA GLU A 53 -4.14 8.52 11.55
C GLU A 53 -4.60 7.16 11.00
N LYS A 54 -5.90 6.86 11.02
CA LYS A 54 -6.43 5.63 10.40
C LYS A 54 -6.23 5.57 8.89
N LYS A 55 -6.27 6.71 8.19
CA LYS A 55 -5.98 6.77 6.75
C LYS A 55 -4.50 6.55 6.49
N GLU A 56 -3.62 7.15 7.29
CA GLU A 56 -2.18 6.95 7.22
C GLU A 56 -1.80 5.53 7.58
N GLU A 57 -2.36 4.94 8.64
CA GLU A 57 -2.18 3.54 8.99
C GLU A 57 -2.66 2.65 7.85
N ARG A 58 -3.86 2.87 7.29
CA ARG A 58 -4.32 2.13 6.10
C ARG A 58 -3.37 2.30 4.90
N ALA A 59 -2.77 3.47 4.72
CA ALA A 59 -1.81 3.73 3.66
C ALA A 59 -0.46 3.04 3.90
N ARG A 60 0.02 3.00 5.16
CA ARG A 60 1.22 2.26 5.59
C ARG A 60 1.00 0.75 5.54
N PHE A 61 -0.18 0.28 5.97
CA PHE A 61 -0.63 -1.10 5.77
C PHE A 61 -0.64 -1.45 4.30
N ARG A 62 -1.06 -0.55 3.39
CA ARG A 62 -1.08 -0.79 1.94
C ARG A 62 0.29 -0.97 1.29
N THR A 63 1.40 -0.49 1.87
CA THR A 63 2.69 -0.41 1.16
C THR A 63 3.78 -1.37 1.64
N SER A 64 3.80 -1.79 2.92
CA SER A 64 4.79 -2.77 3.40
C SER A 64 4.13 -4.01 4.01
N SER A 65 3.10 -3.82 4.84
CA SER A 65 2.39 -4.94 5.47
C SER A 65 1.48 -5.69 4.49
N PHE A 66 0.82 -5.01 3.55
CA PHE A 66 -0.08 -5.64 2.56
C PHE A 66 0.69 -6.51 1.57
N PHE A 67 1.90 -6.10 1.15
CA PHE A 67 2.75 -6.95 0.31
C PHE A 67 3.22 -8.18 1.08
N ALA A 68 3.66 -8.03 2.34
CA ALA A 68 4.02 -9.16 3.19
C ALA A 68 2.83 -10.11 3.41
N GLN A 69 1.65 -9.58 3.76
CA GLN A 69 0.41 -10.34 3.88
C GLN A 69 0.02 -11.03 2.57
N LYS A 70 0.28 -10.41 1.41
CA LYS A 70 -0.01 -11.02 0.12
C LYS A 70 0.94 -12.18 -0.18
N ILE A 71 2.23 -12.03 0.17
CA ILE A 71 3.24 -13.10 0.07
C ILE A 71 2.85 -14.25 1.00
N GLU A 72 2.51 -13.96 2.25
CA GLU A 72 2.00 -14.95 3.20
C GLU A 72 0.74 -15.61 2.69
N GLU A 73 -0.23 -14.86 2.13
CA GLU A 73 -1.44 -15.42 1.55
C GLU A 73 -1.13 -16.39 0.40
N TYR A 74 -0.15 -16.08 -0.46
CA TYR A 74 0.26 -16.99 -1.53
C TYR A 74 0.92 -18.26 -0.98
N ARG A 75 1.73 -18.14 0.08
CA ARG A 75 2.36 -19.27 0.77
C ARG A 75 1.31 -20.14 1.47
N ASP A 76 0.48 -19.54 2.32
CA ASP A 76 -0.51 -20.21 3.17
C ASP A 76 -1.61 -20.89 2.36
N LYS A 77 -2.00 -20.31 1.21
CA LYS A 77 -2.98 -20.90 0.29
C LYS A 77 -2.34 -21.78 -0.79
N SER A 78 -1.02 -21.97 -0.74
CA SER A 78 -0.22 -22.69 -1.75
C SER A 78 -0.52 -22.25 -3.19
N LYS A 79 -0.76 -20.95 -3.39
CA LYS A 79 -1.10 -20.33 -4.68
C LYS A 79 0.14 -19.89 -5.45
N TYR A 80 1.19 -20.70 -5.42
CA TYR A 80 2.48 -20.42 -6.04
C TYR A 80 2.40 -20.21 -7.56
N GLY A 81 1.54 -20.98 -8.25
CA GLY A 81 1.33 -20.81 -9.70
C GLY A 81 0.74 -19.45 -10.07
N ASP A 82 -0.15 -18.90 -9.25
CA ASP A 82 -0.75 -17.58 -9.52
C ASP A 82 0.26 -16.45 -9.28
N ALA A 83 1.10 -16.58 -8.24
CA ALA A 83 2.23 -15.68 -8.02
C ALA A 83 3.22 -15.70 -9.19
N LEU A 84 3.60 -16.89 -9.68
CA LEU A 84 4.47 -17.02 -10.85
C LEU A 84 3.86 -16.43 -12.12
N LYS A 85 2.55 -16.61 -12.35
CA LYS A 85 1.86 -15.97 -13.49
C LYS A 85 1.96 -14.44 -13.42
N LEU A 86 1.79 -13.85 -12.23
CA LEU A 86 1.92 -12.40 -12.06
C LEU A 86 3.35 -11.91 -12.34
N LEU A 87 4.35 -12.64 -11.84
CA LEU A 87 5.76 -12.32 -12.10
C LEU A 87 6.11 -12.50 -13.57
N TYR A 88 5.64 -13.59 -14.19
CA TYR A 88 5.84 -13.86 -15.61
C TYR A 88 5.24 -12.77 -16.49
N ARG A 89 4.08 -12.20 -16.14
CA ARG A 89 3.51 -11.05 -16.88
C ARG A 89 4.46 -9.85 -16.97
N ARG A 90 5.36 -9.66 -16.00
CA ARG A 90 6.39 -8.62 -16.09
C ARG A 90 7.44 -8.97 -17.14
N LEU A 91 7.90 -10.22 -17.16
CA LEU A 91 8.80 -10.74 -18.19
C LEU A 91 8.15 -10.65 -19.58
N GLU A 92 6.88 -11.00 -19.72
CA GLU A 92 6.13 -10.92 -20.98
C GLU A 92 6.10 -9.51 -21.55
N ARG A 93 5.98 -8.47 -20.72
CA ARG A 93 6.02 -7.08 -21.21
C ARG A 93 7.37 -6.74 -21.82
N LYS A 94 8.48 -7.20 -21.19
CA LYS A 94 9.82 -7.03 -21.73
C LYS A 94 9.97 -7.82 -23.04
N LEU A 95 9.56 -9.08 -23.07
CA LEU A 95 9.61 -9.91 -24.27
C LEU A 95 8.78 -9.34 -25.42
N ASN A 96 7.54 -8.90 -25.16
CA ASN A 96 6.69 -8.27 -26.18
C ASN A 96 7.33 -7.01 -26.77
N SER A 97 8.03 -6.21 -25.96
CA SER A 97 8.77 -5.04 -26.48
C SER A 97 9.95 -5.42 -27.39
N GLN A 98 10.57 -6.58 -27.14
CA GLN A 98 11.71 -7.07 -27.92
C GLN A 98 11.29 -7.85 -29.18
N LEU A 99 10.18 -8.60 -29.10
CA LEU A 99 9.63 -9.45 -30.17
C LEU A 99 8.74 -8.69 -31.16
N GLN A 100 8.56 -7.37 -31.00
CA GLN A 100 7.86 -6.49 -31.95
C GLN A 100 6.46 -6.97 -32.39
N GLY A 101 5.73 -7.64 -31.50
CA GLY A 101 4.36 -8.13 -31.79
C GLY A 101 4.28 -9.59 -32.24
N GLU A 102 5.41 -10.29 -32.36
CA GLU A 102 5.41 -11.74 -32.49
C GLU A 102 4.89 -12.42 -31.21
N LYS A 103 4.36 -13.64 -31.37
CA LYS A 103 3.89 -14.44 -30.25
C LYS A 103 5.08 -14.88 -29.40
N ILE A 104 4.96 -14.76 -28.08
CA ILE A 104 5.93 -15.31 -27.13
C ILE A 104 5.85 -16.84 -27.19
N THR A 105 6.76 -17.44 -27.95
CA THR A 105 7.01 -18.88 -27.98
C THR A 105 8.44 -19.14 -27.54
N THR A 106 8.74 -20.37 -27.12
CA THR A 106 10.09 -20.75 -26.72
C THR A 106 11.10 -20.54 -27.86
N GLN A 107 10.72 -20.90 -29.09
CA GLN A 107 11.54 -20.71 -30.29
C GLN A 107 11.86 -19.24 -30.53
N ASN A 108 10.84 -18.36 -30.58
CA ASN A 108 11.05 -16.94 -30.87
C ASN A 108 11.93 -16.27 -29.79
N VAL A 109 11.79 -16.67 -28.52
CA VAL A 109 12.65 -16.15 -27.44
C VAL A 109 14.09 -16.65 -27.56
N VAL A 110 14.30 -17.91 -27.95
CA VAL A 110 15.65 -18.44 -28.21
C VAL A 110 16.29 -17.73 -29.40
N GLU A 111 15.55 -17.55 -30.49
CA GLU A 111 16.00 -16.84 -31.68
C GLU A 111 16.38 -15.39 -31.36
N LEU A 112 15.59 -14.70 -30.54
CA LEU A 112 15.89 -13.35 -30.06
C LEU A 112 17.23 -13.31 -29.30
N VAL A 113 17.46 -14.25 -28.38
CA VAL A 113 18.69 -14.30 -27.58
C VAL A 113 19.90 -14.59 -28.47
N VAL A 114 19.78 -15.53 -29.41
CA VAL A 114 20.85 -15.87 -30.36
C VAL A 114 21.15 -14.72 -31.31
N ALA A 115 20.12 -14.00 -31.77
CA ALA A 115 20.29 -12.83 -32.63
C ALA A 115 21.01 -11.68 -31.91
N LYS A 116 20.73 -11.49 -30.61
CA LYS A 116 21.38 -10.49 -29.78
C LYS A 116 22.82 -10.87 -29.40
N ASP A 117 23.07 -12.15 -29.14
CA ASP A 117 24.37 -12.68 -28.77
C ASP A 117 24.66 -13.98 -29.54
N PRO A 118 25.31 -13.88 -30.72
CA PRO A 118 25.68 -15.04 -31.53
C PRO A 118 26.66 -16.00 -30.84
N SER A 119 27.33 -15.57 -29.77
CA SER A 119 28.27 -16.40 -28.99
C SER A 119 27.58 -17.27 -27.94
N THR A 120 26.24 -17.24 -27.88
CA THR A 120 25.44 -17.98 -26.90
C THR A 120 25.72 -19.50 -26.96
N THR A 121 26.19 -20.05 -25.83
CA THR A 121 26.46 -21.48 -25.69
C THR A 121 25.18 -22.33 -25.77
N LYS A 122 25.27 -23.52 -26.36
CA LYS A 122 24.18 -24.53 -26.39
C LYS A 122 23.57 -24.81 -25.00
N LEU A 123 24.39 -24.77 -23.95
CA LEU A 123 23.95 -24.98 -22.57
C LEU A 123 23.00 -23.88 -22.08
N ARG A 124 23.29 -22.62 -22.43
CA ARG A 124 22.48 -21.45 -22.12
C ARG A 124 21.13 -21.52 -22.84
N ILE A 125 21.14 -21.89 -24.13
CA ILE A 125 19.93 -22.13 -24.91
C ILE A 125 19.08 -23.22 -24.25
N ARG A 126 19.68 -24.37 -23.91
CA ARG A 126 18.95 -25.48 -23.28
C ARG A 126 18.30 -25.09 -21.95
N ARG A 127 18.99 -24.29 -21.13
CA ARG A 127 18.45 -23.77 -19.86
C ARG A 127 17.24 -22.86 -20.12
N LEU A 128 17.41 -21.88 -21.02
CA LEU A 128 16.35 -20.96 -21.43
C LEU A 128 15.11 -21.69 -21.97
N THR A 129 15.32 -22.66 -22.87
CA THR A 129 14.25 -23.48 -23.44
C THR A 129 13.44 -24.18 -22.35
N ARG A 130 14.12 -24.87 -21.41
CA ARG A 130 13.44 -25.56 -20.30
C ARG A 130 12.61 -24.62 -19.44
N PHE A 131 13.17 -23.44 -19.13
CA PHE A 131 12.46 -22.43 -18.36
C PHE A 131 11.22 -21.93 -19.11
N MET A 132 11.38 -21.52 -20.37
CA MET A 132 10.30 -20.99 -21.20
C MET A 132 9.17 -22.01 -21.39
N ASP A 133 9.50 -23.27 -21.70
CA ASP A 133 8.51 -24.34 -21.84
C ASP A 133 7.72 -24.55 -20.54
N LYS A 134 8.43 -24.55 -19.39
CA LYS A 134 7.81 -24.77 -18.08
C LYS A 134 6.92 -23.60 -17.67
N ILE A 135 7.36 -22.35 -17.87
CA ILE A 135 6.56 -21.17 -17.49
C ILE A 135 5.36 -20.94 -18.41
N ILE A 136 5.49 -21.22 -19.71
CA ILE A 136 4.37 -21.20 -20.66
C ILE A 136 3.33 -22.26 -20.26
N SER A 137 3.79 -23.48 -19.93
CA SER A 137 2.90 -24.56 -19.45
C SER A 137 2.15 -24.19 -18.17
N ILE A 138 2.77 -23.46 -17.24
CA ILE A 138 2.13 -22.93 -16.02
C ILE A 138 1.08 -21.88 -16.38
N LYS A 139 1.40 -20.96 -17.29
CA LYS A 139 0.48 -19.91 -17.73
C LYS A 139 -0.78 -20.50 -18.36
N GLU A 140 -0.61 -21.50 -19.23
CA GLU A 140 -1.71 -22.22 -19.87
C GLU A 140 -2.50 -23.12 -18.90
N GLY A 141 -2.04 -23.29 -17.66
CA GLY A 141 -2.68 -24.12 -16.66
C GLY A 141 -2.43 -25.62 -16.82
N LYS A 142 -1.52 -26.02 -17.72
CA LYS A 142 -1.14 -27.42 -17.96
C LYS A 142 -0.27 -27.97 -16.83
N TYR A 143 0.56 -27.12 -16.21
CA TYR A 143 1.41 -27.49 -15.08
C TYR A 143 0.98 -26.77 -13.80
N LYS A 144 0.94 -27.49 -12.68
CA LYS A 144 0.58 -26.96 -11.36
C LYS A 144 1.82 -26.94 -10.47
N VAL A 145 2.19 -25.75 -10.00
CA VAL A 145 3.24 -25.55 -8.99
C VAL A 145 2.64 -25.76 -7.62
N ARG A 146 3.11 -26.78 -6.90
CA ARG A 146 2.52 -27.22 -5.63
C ARG A 146 3.44 -26.97 -4.43
N THR A 147 4.75 -27.02 -4.63
CA THR A 147 5.74 -26.86 -3.57
C THR A 147 6.35 -25.46 -3.61
N GLU A 148 6.86 -25.02 -2.46
CA GLU A 148 7.64 -23.79 -2.32
C GLU A 148 8.97 -23.90 -3.08
N GLU A 149 9.63 -25.06 -3.01
CA GLU A 149 10.87 -25.34 -3.75
C GLU A 149 10.69 -25.20 -5.27
N ASP A 150 9.62 -25.78 -5.85
CA ASP A 150 9.32 -25.62 -7.28
C ASP A 150 9.09 -24.15 -7.66
N PHE A 151 8.52 -23.36 -6.74
CA PHE A 151 8.30 -21.93 -6.94
C PHE A 151 9.61 -21.16 -6.92
N GLU A 152 10.46 -21.40 -5.93
CA GLU A 152 11.76 -20.75 -5.78
C GLU A 152 12.66 -21.03 -6.97
N ASP A 153 12.76 -22.29 -7.40
CA ASP A 153 13.53 -22.69 -8.58
C ASP A 153 13.09 -21.90 -9.81
N LEU A 154 11.78 -21.85 -10.08
CA LEU A 154 11.23 -21.11 -11.23
C LEU A 154 11.41 -19.59 -11.09
N PHE A 155 11.36 -19.07 -9.86
CA PHE A 155 11.61 -17.67 -9.58
C PHE A 155 13.06 -17.29 -9.91
N TYR A 156 14.03 -18.11 -9.47
CA TYR A 156 15.43 -17.88 -9.76
C TYR A 156 15.74 -18.03 -11.26
N GLU A 157 15.18 -19.04 -11.93
CA GLU A 157 15.31 -19.20 -13.38
C GLU A 157 14.72 -18.01 -14.16
N MET A 158 13.63 -17.41 -13.66
CA MET A 158 13.06 -16.20 -14.23
C MET A 158 14.00 -15.00 -14.08
N GLY A 159 14.60 -14.82 -12.89
CA GLY A 159 15.60 -13.79 -12.64
C GLY A 159 16.80 -13.91 -13.58
N TRP A 160 17.38 -15.11 -13.65
CA TRP A 160 18.47 -15.41 -14.57
C TRP A 160 18.08 -15.12 -16.04
N THR A 161 16.88 -15.52 -16.46
CA THR A 161 16.38 -15.28 -17.82
C THR A 161 16.25 -13.78 -18.12
N ILE A 162 15.77 -12.97 -17.17
CA ILE A 162 15.64 -11.51 -17.35
C ILE A 162 17.00 -10.84 -17.58
N GLU A 163 18.03 -11.26 -16.84
CA GLU A 163 19.40 -10.75 -16.97
C GLU A 163 20.04 -11.14 -18.31
N ASN A 164 19.64 -12.30 -18.85
CA ASN A 164 20.21 -12.88 -20.06
C ASN A 164 19.40 -12.59 -21.34
N LEU A 165 18.34 -11.76 -21.23
CA LEU A 165 17.49 -11.24 -22.31
C LEU A 165 17.82 -9.78 -22.65
#